data_AF-A0A352AHV6-F1
#
_entry.id   AF-A0A352AHV6-F1
#
_cell.length_a   1.000
_cell.length_b   1.000
_cell.length_c   1.000
_cell.angle_alpha   90.00
_cell.angle_beta   90.00
_cell.angle_gamma   90.00
#
_symmetry.space_group_name_H-M   'P 1'
#
loop_
_entity.id
_entity.type
_entity.pdbx_description
1 polymer ?
#
loop_
_entity_poly.entity_id
_entity_poly.type
_entity_poly.pdbx_seq_one_letter_code
_entity_poly.pdbx_strand_id
1 'polypeptide(L)' 'GLAKQKESGVLITIGPTKDLTKVFGIYEAEDEATVRQLVEADPYWQHGIWTEYDVREWIQAL' A
#
# COMPACT_ATOMS: atom_id res chain seq x y z
N GLY A 1 4.06 8.84 5.66
CA GLY A 1 5.01 8.23 4.71
C GLY A 1 5.33 6.82 5.15
N LEU A 2 5.70 5.96 4.20
CA LEU A 2 5.76 4.50 4.34
C LEU A 2 6.53 3.99 5.56
N ALA A 3 7.67 4.60 5.91
CA ALA A 3 8.46 4.19 7.09
C ALA A 3 7.66 4.29 8.40
N LYS A 4 6.92 5.39 8.61
CA LYS A 4 6.08 5.56 9.80
C LYS A 4 4.90 4.58 9.81
N GLN A 5 4.32 4.29 8.66
CA GLN A 5 3.24 3.31 8.55
C GLN A 5 3.75 1.90 8.90
N LYS A 6 4.98 1.57 8.47
CA LYS A 6 5.66 0.32 8.80
C LYS A 6 5.96 0.20 10.29
N GLU A 7 6.43 1.27 10.92
CA GLU A 7 6.67 1.35 12.36
C GLU A 7 5.37 1.23 13.18
N SER A 8 4.27 1.82 12.69
CA SER A 8 2.96 1.75 13.35
C SER A 8 2.25 0.39 13.21
N GLY A 9 2.78 -0.52 12.41
CA GLY A 9 2.17 -1.83 12.13
C GLY A 9 1.10 -1.83 11.02
N VAL A 10 0.61 -0.66 10.62
CA VAL A 10 -0.40 -0.50 9.55
C VAL A 10 0.12 -1.01 8.19
N LEU A 11 1.40 -0.79 7.87
CA LEU A 11 1.99 -1.32 6.65
C LEU A 11 2.77 -2.61 6.94
N ILE A 12 2.22 -3.76 6.52
CA ILE A 12 2.88 -5.06 6.68
C ILE A 12 4.05 -5.20 5.73
N THR A 13 3.89 -4.85 4.46
CA THR A 13 5.01 -4.83 3.50
C THR A 13 4.67 -3.97 2.30
N ILE A 14 5.68 -3.42 1.64
CA ILE A 14 5.53 -2.76 0.34
C ILE A 14 6.80 -2.97 -0.48
N GLY A 15 6.63 -3.17 -1.79
CA GLY A 15 7.75 -3.25 -2.70
C GLY A 15 7.32 -3.30 -4.16
N PRO A 16 8.21 -2.88 -5.07
CA PRO A 16 7.95 -3.02 -6.50
C PRO A 16 8.11 -4.48 -6.94
N THR A 17 7.49 -4.83 -8.06
CA THR A 17 7.87 -6.01 -8.83
C THR A 17 9.30 -5.85 -9.34
N LYS A 18 9.99 -6.96 -9.64
CA LYS A 18 11.40 -6.93 -10.07
C LYS A 18 11.65 -6.11 -11.34
N ASP A 19 10.66 -6.06 -12.22
CA ASP A 19 10.66 -5.26 -13.46
C ASP A 19 10.25 -3.80 -13.23
N LEU A 20 9.96 -3.41 -11.99
CA LEU A 20 9.58 -2.06 -11.56
C LEU A 20 8.30 -1.52 -12.21
N THR A 21 7.47 -2.38 -12.79
CA THR A 21 6.23 -1.98 -13.49
C THR A 21 5.04 -1.87 -12.55
N LYS A 22 5.07 -2.52 -11.39
CA LYS A 22 3.99 -2.55 -10.41
C LYS A 22 4.53 -2.41 -9.00
N VAL A 23 3.68 -1.96 -8.08
CA VAL A 23 3.94 -1.94 -6.64
C VAL A 23 2.92 -2.81 -5.94
N PHE A 24 3.38 -3.61 -4.98
CA PHE A 24 2.55 -4.44 -4.13
C PHE A 24 2.69 -3.97 -2.69
N GLY A 25 1.56 -3.82 -2.00
CA GLY A 25 1.51 -3.45 -0.58
C GLY A 25 0.51 -4.31 0.16
N ILE A 26 0.84 -4.71 1.38
CA ILE A 26 -0.08 -5.35 2.31
C ILE A 26 -0.23 -4.41 3.50
N TYR A 27 -1.49 -4.11 3.83
CA TYR A 27 -1.86 -3.21 4.92
C TYR A 27 -2.72 -3.98 5.94
N GLU A 28 -2.52 -3.67 7.21
CA GLU A 28 -3.44 -4.00 8.29
C GLU A 28 -4.36 -2.78 8.49
N ALA A 29 -5.65 -2.92 8.17
CA ALA A 29 -6.63 -1.84 8.21
C ALA A 29 -8.04 -2.39 8.45
N GLU A 30 -8.91 -1.58 9.05
CA GLU A 30 -10.29 -1.98 9.38
C GLU A 30 -11.18 -2.16 8.14
N ASP A 31 -10.92 -1.39 7.07
CA ASP A 31 -11.70 -1.41 5.85
C ASP A 31 -10.91 -0.95 4.61
N GLU A 32 -11.50 -1.17 3.43
CA GLU A 32 -10.96 -0.74 2.14
C GLU A 32 -10.75 0.79 2.08
N ALA A 33 -11.66 1.57 2.66
CA ALA A 33 -11.60 3.03 2.63
C ALA A 33 -10.33 3.56 3.32
N THR A 34 -9.95 2.97 4.44
CA THR A 34 -8.72 3.27 5.17
C THR A 34 -7.49 2.98 4.31
N VAL A 35 -7.46 1.84 3.62
CA VAL A 35 -6.35 1.50 2.70
C VAL A 35 -6.26 2.51 1.56
N ARG A 36 -7.39 2.90 0.95
CA ARG A 36 -7.42 3.90 -0.13
C ARG A 36 -6.84 5.24 0.33
N GLN A 37 -7.24 5.72 1.51
CA GLN A 37 -6.71 6.95 2.08
C GLN A 37 -5.19 6.88 2.30
N LEU A 38 -4.67 5.74 2.77
CA LEU A 38 -3.23 5.53 2.96
C LEU A 38 -2.45 5.56 1.64
N VAL A 39 -3.00 4.93 0.59
CA VAL A 39 -2.40 4.93 -0.75
C VAL A 39 -2.43 6.32 -1.37
N GLU A 40 -3.56 7.02 -1.30
CA GLU A 40 -3.73 8.32 -1.95
C GLU A 40 -3.00 9.46 -1.22
N ALA A 41 -2.71 9.28 0.08
CA ALA A 41 -1.85 10.15 0.85
C ALA A 41 -0.35 9.90 0.62
N ASP A 42 0.02 8.85 -0.14
CA ASP A 42 1.42 8.56 -0.42
C ASP A 42 2.00 9.55 -1.46
N PRO A 43 3.23 10.07 -1.27
CA PRO A 43 3.87 10.94 -2.24
C PRO A 43 3.93 10.37 -3.67
N TYR A 44 4.09 9.05 -3.83
CA TYR A 44 4.09 8.44 -5.16
C TYR A 44 2.75 8.60 -5.88
N TRP A 45 1.63 8.55 -5.16
CA TRP A 45 0.32 8.85 -5.72
C TRP A 45 0.14 10.36 -5.96
N GLN A 46 0.43 11.18 -4.95
CA GLN A 46 0.26 12.63 -5.04
C GLN A 46 1.07 13.28 -6.17
N HIS A 47 2.22 12.69 -6.51
CA HIS A 47 3.07 13.13 -7.61
C HIS A 47 2.80 12.41 -8.94
N GLY A 48 1.78 11.56 -9.03
CA GLY A 48 1.37 10.87 -10.25
C GLY A 48 2.35 9.81 -10.74
N ILE A 49 3.18 9.25 -9.85
CA ILE A 49 4.10 8.15 -10.14
C ILE A 49 3.32 6.83 -10.14
N TRP A 50 2.41 6.66 -9.18
CA TRP A 50 1.39 5.61 -9.23
C TRP A 50 0.12 6.22 -9.79
N THR A 51 -0.45 5.56 -10.79
CA THR A 51 -1.59 6.10 -11.55
C THR A 51 -2.84 5.22 -11.44
N GLU A 52 -2.67 3.97 -11.02
CA GLU A 52 -3.75 3.01 -10.84
C GLU A 52 -3.42 2.05 -9.69
N TYR A 53 -4.46 1.57 -9.01
CA TYR A 53 -4.34 0.53 -7.99
C TYR A 53 -5.70 -0.17 -7.79
N ASP A 54 -5.64 -1.40 -7.30
CA ASP A 54 -6.80 -2.22 -6.91
C ASP A 54 -6.60 -2.61 -5.44
N VAL A 55 -7.67 -2.60 -4.65
CA VAL A 55 -7.64 -3.04 -3.25
C VAL A 55 -8.39 -4.35 -3.15
N ARG A 56 -7.79 -5.34 -2.48
CA ARG A 56 -8.36 -6.66 -2.27
C ARG A 56 -8.15 -7.07 -0.83
N GLU A 57 -9.16 -7.68 -0.23
CA GLU A 57 -8.98 -8.39 1.03
C GLU A 57 -7.98 -9.54 0.84
N TRP A 58 -7.07 -9.69 1.79
CA TRP A 58 -6.03 -10.71 1.77
C TRP A 58 -5.92 -11.36 3.14
N ILE A 59 -5.82 -12.68 3.15
CA ILE A 59 -5.66 -13.49 4.37
C ILE A 59 -4.34 -14.24 4.26
N GLN A 60 -3.51 -14.13 5.30
CA GLN A 60 -2.29 -14.92 5.40
C GLN A 60 -2.64 -16.38 5.70
N ALA A 61 -2.19 -17.29 4.85
CA ALA A 61 -2.54 -18.71 4.95
C ALA A 61 -1.63 -19.53 5.90
N LEU A 62 -0.42 -19.04 6.23
CA LEU A 62 0.61 -19.75 7.00
C LEU A 62 1.16 -18.91 8.15
#